data_AF-A0A2T7D8A6-F1
#
_entry.id   AF-A0A2T7D8A6-F1
#
_cell.length_a   1.000
_cell.length_b   1.000
_cell.length_c   1.000
_cell.angle_alpha   90.00
_cell.angle_beta   90.00
_cell.angle_gamma   90.00
#
_symmetry.space_group_name_H-M   'P 1'
#
loop_
_entity.id
_entity.type
_entity.pdbx_description
1 polymer ?
#
loop_
_entity_poly.entity_id
_entity_poly.type
_entity_poly.pdbx_seq_one_letter_code
_entity_poly.pdbx_strand_id
1 'polypeptide(L)'
;MEAQLSWGAVTAIWEDPAAVSVAGLPVVLQVMNPRPWPDAPGSGWRAMLLSDGHHFISAALPPYVAASPAALSMREGAVVHFPNFELRVEVRKRLIIPKELVVLQTEWMTIGNPKLYQPAHWEGNHEELNPQ
;
A
#
# COMPACT_ATOMS: atom_id res chain seq x y z
N MET A 1 -4.34 21.15 8.65
CA MET A 1 -5.28 20.04 8.88
C MET A 1 -4.48 18.78 8.69
N GLU A 2 -4.32 17.97 9.73
CA GLU A 2 -3.61 16.69 9.62
C GLU A 2 -4.45 15.74 8.75
N ALA A 3 -3.82 15.05 7.81
CA ALA A 3 -4.50 14.07 6.98
C ALA A 3 -4.82 12.83 7.85
N GLN A 4 -6.09 12.43 7.89
CA GLN A 4 -6.50 11.23 8.63
C GLN A 4 -6.31 10.00 7.75
N LEU A 5 -5.56 9.01 8.27
CA LEU A 5 -5.41 7.72 7.62
C LEU A 5 -6.73 6.93 7.65
N SER A 6 -6.98 6.14 6.62
CA SER A 6 -8.13 5.23 6.55
C SER A 6 -7.86 3.99 7.40
N TRP A 7 -8.00 4.10 8.72
CA TRP A 7 -7.71 3.02 9.67
C TRP A 7 -8.52 1.76 9.35
N GLY A 8 -7.84 0.61 9.27
CA GLY A 8 -8.46 -0.67 8.93
C GLY A 8 -8.65 -0.90 7.43
N ALA A 9 -8.28 0.05 6.56
CA ALA A 9 -8.37 -0.12 5.12
C ALA A 9 -7.53 -1.31 4.64
N VAL A 10 -6.36 -1.55 5.24
CA VAL A 10 -5.54 -2.71 4.86
C VAL A 10 -6.26 -4.01 5.17
N THR A 11 -6.85 -4.13 6.37
CA THR A 11 -7.66 -5.29 6.75
C THR A 11 -8.84 -5.48 5.80
N ALA A 12 -9.59 -4.42 5.50
CA ALA A 12 -10.72 -4.50 4.57
C ALA A 12 -10.29 -4.98 3.17
N ILE A 13 -9.14 -4.51 2.65
CA ILE A 13 -8.60 -4.94 1.36
C ILE A 13 -8.23 -6.44 1.37
N TRP A 14 -7.74 -6.95 2.51
CA TRP A 14 -7.38 -8.36 2.62
C TRP A 14 -8.60 -9.27 2.71
N GLU A 15 -9.64 -8.86 3.46
CA GLU A 15 -10.82 -9.68 3.72
C GLU A 15 -11.86 -9.59 2.59
N ASP A 16 -12.15 -8.38 2.07
CA ASP A 16 -13.11 -8.17 0.99
C ASP A 16 -12.66 -7.05 0.03
N PRO A 17 -11.75 -7.35 -0.91
CA PRO A 17 -11.24 -6.36 -1.85
C PRO A 17 -12.30 -5.78 -2.80
N ALA A 18 -13.37 -6.55 -3.08
CA ALA A 18 -14.45 -6.09 -3.94
C ALA A 18 -15.29 -5.04 -3.23
N ALA A 19 -15.60 -5.24 -1.94
CA ALA A 19 -16.32 -4.25 -1.14
C ALA A 19 -15.57 -2.92 -1.02
N VAL A 20 -14.24 -2.93 -0.89
CA VAL A 20 -13.43 -1.70 -0.84
C VAL A 20 -13.60 -0.88 -2.13
N SER A 21 -13.64 -1.55 -3.28
CA SER A 21 -13.80 -0.89 -4.58
C SER A 21 -15.21 -0.32 -4.77
N VAL A 22 -16.23 -1.02 -4.26
CA VAL A 22 -17.65 -0.62 -4.34
C VAL A 22 -17.99 0.50 -3.36
N ALA A 23 -17.37 0.52 -2.18
CA ALA A 23 -17.67 1.50 -1.14
C ALA A 23 -17.37 2.95 -1.57
N GLY A 24 -16.49 3.15 -2.57
CA GLY A 24 -16.14 4.47 -3.08
C GLY A 24 -15.49 5.38 -2.03
N LEU A 25 -15.04 4.82 -0.90
CA LEU A 25 -14.40 5.56 0.17
C LEU A 25 -12.95 5.89 -0.20
N PRO A 26 -12.49 7.12 0.06
CA PRO A 26 -11.10 7.48 -0.21
C PRO A 26 -10.17 6.63 0.64
N VAL A 27 -9.23 5.95 -0.03
CA VAL A 27 -8.18 5.16 0.64
C VAL A 27 -6.97 6.08 0.87
N VAL A 28 -6.83 6.53 2.12
CA VAL A 28 -5.77 7.42 2.58
C VAL A 28 -4.76 6.62 3.39
N LEU A 29 -3.54 6.52 2.89
CA LEU A 29 -2.47 5.68 3.44
C LEU A 29 -1.18 6.48 3.57
N GLN A 30 -0.33 6.09 4.51
CA GLN A 30 1.01 6.64 4.67
C GLN A 30 2.03 5.83 3.87
N VAL A 31 2.95 6.52 3.21
CA VAL A 31 4.02 5.94 2.40
C VAL A 31 5.17 5.49 3.30
N MET A 32 5.57 4.23 3.12
CA MET A 32 6.64 3.57 3.84
C MET A 32 7.63 2.97 2.82
N ASN A 33 8.93 3.17 3.02
CA ASN A 33 9.98 2.55 2.22
C ASN A 33 9.77 2.62 0.67
N PRO A 34 9.63 3.81 0.07
CA PRO A 34 9.50 3.95 -1.37
C PRO A 34 10.84 3.66 -2.06
N ARG A 35 10.86 2.73 -3.02
CA ARG A 35 12.10 2.28 -3.70
C ARG A 35 11.89 1.93 -5.17
N PRO A 36 12.94 1.84 -5.99
CA PRO A 36 12.84 1.29 -7.35
C PRO A 36 12.24 -0.13 -7.34
N TRP A 37 11.55 -0.52 -8.42
CA TRP A 37 11.03 -1.88 -8.54
C TRP A 37 12.17 -2.91 -8.52
N PRO A 38 12.13 -3.94 -7.64
CA PRO A 38 13.28 -4.82 -7.42
C PRO A 38 13.58 -5.72 -8.63
N ASP A 39 12.54 -6.21 -9.31
CA ASP A 39 12.70 -7.21 -10.38
C ASP A 39 12.99 -6.61 -11.75
N ALA A 40 12.87 -5.28 -11.88
CA ALA A 40 13.09 -4.57 -13.13
C ALA A 40 13.68 -3.16 -12.88
N PRO A 41 14.94 -3.05 -12.43
CA PRO A 41 15.60 -1.76 -12.26
C PRO A 41 15.60 -0.96 -13.56
N GLY A 42 15.32 0.33 -13.49
CA GLY A 42 15.26 1.21 -14.67
C GLY A 42 13.95 1.18 -15.46
N SER A 43 13.00 0.29 -15.13
CA SER A 43 11.67 0.24 -15.76
C SER A 43 10.78 1.46 -15.48
N GLY A 44 11.19 2.34 -14.56
CA GLY A 44 10.40 3.46 -14.06
C GLY A 44 9.36 3.07 -13.00
N TRP A 45 9.12 1.78 -12.78
CA TRP A 45 8.25 1.30 -11.71
C TRP A 45 8.88 1.56 -10.34
N ARG A 46 8.03 1.85 -9.35
CA ARG A 46 8.44 1.98 -7.94
C ARG A 46 7.64 1.02 -7.07
N ALA A 47 8.33 0.34 -6.17
CA ALA A 47 7.71 -0.42 -5.10
C ALA A 47 7.55 0.47 -3.87
N MET A 48 6.42 0.33 -3.17
CA MET A 48 6.19 1.02 -1.91
C MET A 48 5.53 0.07 -0.92
N LEU A 49 5.80 0.32 0.36
CA LEU A 49 4.96 -0.16 1.43
C LEU A 49 4.02 0.99 1.82
N LEU A 50 2.78 0.67 2.17
CA LEU A 50 1.76 1.63 2.56
C LEU A 50 1.20 1.24 3.91
N SER A 51 0.87 2.21 4.74
CA SER A 51 0.37 2.00 6.10
C SER A 51 -0.98 2.67 6.29
N ASP A 52 -1.95 1.99 6.91
CA ASP A 52 -3.17 2.60 7.43
C ASP A 52 -3.05 3.05 8.90
N GLY A 53 -1.84 3.01 9.45
CA GLY A 53 -1.50 3.28 10.85
C GLY A 53 -1.47 2.02 11.73
N HIS A 54 -2.09 0.92 11.29
CA HIS A 54 -2.14 -0.36 12.02
C HIS A 54 -1.48 -1.49 11.26
N HIS A 55 -1.60 -1.47 9.94
CA HIS A 55 -1.12 -2.53 9.08
C HIS A 55 -0.45 -2.00 7.82
N PHE A 56 0.40 -2.85 7.24
CA PHE A 56 1.04 -2.58 5.96
C PHE A 56 0.38 -3.30 4.78
N ILE A 57 0.41 -2.65 3.61
CA ILE A 57 0.10 -3.24 2.32
C ILE A 57 1.13 -2.83 1.27
N SER A 58 1.40 -3.69 0.29
CA SER A 58 2.31 -3.37 -0.80
C SER A 58 1.61 -2.54 -1.90
N ALA A 59 2.37 -1.67 -2.55
CA ALA A 59 1.96 -0.98 -3.77
C ALA A 59 3.02 -1.02 -4.87
N ALA A 60 2.56 -1.03 -6.11
CA ALA A 60 3.38 -0.90 -7.30
C ALA A 60 2.95 0.34 -8.08
N LEU A 61 3.79 1.38 -8.06
CA LEU A 61 3.56 2.61 -8.81
C LEU A 61 4.00 2.43 -10.26
N PRO A 62 3.07 2.55 -11.23
CA PRO A 62 3.42 2.55 -12.64
C PRO A 62 4.30 3.75 -13.00
N PRO A 63 5.13 3.66 -14.07
CA PRO A 63 6.04 4.73 -14.47
C PRO A 63 5.34 6.08 -14.70
N TYR A 64 4.15 6.07 -15.29
CA TYR A 64 3.38 7.29 -15.56
C TYR A 64 2.89 7.98 -14.27
N VAL A 65 2.60 7.22 -13.20
CA VAL A 65 2.28 7.78 -11.88
C VAL A 65 3.56 8.19 -11.16
N ALA A 66 4.59 7.35 -11.21
CA ALA A 66 5.87 7.59 -10.56
C ALA A 66 6.62 8.83 -11.08
N ALA A 67 6.40 9.19 -12.35
CA ALA A 67 6.95 10.38 -12.99
C ALA A 67 6.15 11.66 -12.69
N SER A 68 4.99 11.57 -12.04
CA SER A 68 4.21 12.75 -11.68
C SER A 68 4.96 13.63 -10.66
N PRO A 69 4.79 14.98 -10.71
CA PRO A 69 5.43 15.87 -9.74
C PRO A 69 5.13 15.49 -8.28
N ALA A 70 3.90 15.06 -8.00
CA ALA A 70 3.48 14.59 -6.69
C ALA A 70 4.31 13.37 -6.25
N ALA A 71 4.42 12.33 -7.08
CA ALA A 71 5.20 11.14 -6.77
C ALA A 71 6.72 11.40 -6.66
N LEU A 72 7.26 12.36 -7.41
CA LEU A 72 8.66 12.75 -7.34
C LEU A 72 9.00 13.48 -6.04
N SER A 73 8.08 14.28 -5.53
CA SER A 73 8.23 14.98 -4.24
C SER A 73 7.95 14.10 -3.02
N MET A 74 7.28 12.96 -3.22
CA MET A 74 6.84 12.04 -2.19
C MET A 74 8.01 11.30 -1.54
N ARG A 75 8.03 11.30 -0.20
CA ARG A 75 9.03 10.63 0.64
C ARG A 75 8.34 9.68 1.62
N GLU A 76 9.14 8.89 2.31
CA GLU A 76 8.66 8.13 3.47
C GLU A 76 8.00 9.05 4.50
N GLY A 77 6.89 8.59 5.08
CA GLY A 77 6.04 9.35 5.99
C GLY A 77 4.95 10.18 5.30
N ALA A 78 5.05 10.44 4.00
CA ALA A 78 4.03 11.20 3.27
C ALA A 78 2.66 10.50 3.33
N VAL A 79 1.59 11.28 3.51
CA VAL A 79 0.22 10.77 3.47
C VAL A 79 -0.34 10.97 2.07
N VAL A 80 -0.85 9.89 1.50
CA VAL A 80 -1.33 9.84 0.12
C VAL A 80 -2.75 9.31 0.04
N HIS A 81 -3.48 9.77 -0.96
CA HIS A 81 -4.77 9.28 -1.36
C HIS A 81 -4.67 8.73 -2.78
N PHE A 82 -5.33 7.60 -3.03
CA PHE A 82 -5.46 7.00 -4.36
C PHE A 82 -6.91 7.13 -4.84
N PRO A 83 -7.25 8.18 -5.62
CA PRO A 83 -8.61 8.36 -6.14
C PRO A 83 -9.07 7.19 -7.01
N ASN A 84 -8.11 6.59 -7.71
CA ASN A 84 -8.35 5.47 -8.61
C ASN A 84 -7.16 4.52 -8.54
N PHE A 85 -7.44 3.25 -8.26
CA PHE A 85 -6.45 2.19 -8.18
C PHE A 85 -7.05 0.85 -8.58
N GLU A 86 -6.19 -0.05 -9.02
CA GLU A 86 -6.50 -1.47 -9.17
C GLU A 86 -5.94 -2.23 -7.98
N LEU A 87 -6.68 -3.25 -7.53
CA LEU A 87 -6.15 -4.20 -6.59
C LEU A 87 -5.80 -5.50 -7.30
N ARG A 88 -4.53 -5.89 -7.21
CA ARG A 88 -4.07 -7.19 -7.68
C ARG A 88 -4.00 -8.16 -6.51
N VAL A 89 -4.70 -9.28 -6.67
CA VAL A 89 -4.91 -10.33 -5.67
C VAL A 89 -4.14 -11.57 -6.10
N GLU A 90 -3.14 -11.98 -5.31
CA GLU A 90 -2.37 -13.21 -5.49
C GLU A 90 -2.45 -14.06 -4.21
N VAL A 91 -2.21 -15.37 -4.27
CA VAL A 91 -2.46 -16.32 -3.14
C VAL A 91 -1.93 -15.82 -1.79
N ARG A 92 -0.81 -15.10 -1.77
CA ARG A 92 -0.13 -14.63 -0.55
C ARG A 92 0.19 -13.14 -0.54
N LYS A 93 -0.38 -12.39 -1.50
CA LYS A 93 -0.04 -10.98 -1.70
C LYS A 93 -1.26 -10.20 -2.16
N ARG A 94 -1.37 -8.99 -1.64
CA ARG A 94 -2.29 -7.95 -2.12
C ARG A 94 -1.45 -6.76 -2.51
N LEU A 95 -1.70 -6.24 -3.70
CA LEU A 95 -0.91 -5.15 -4.27
C LEU A 95 -1.86 -4.07 -4.78
N ILE A 96 -1.68 -2.85 -4.26
CA ILE A 96 -2.33 -1.65 -4.80
C ILE A 96 -1.54 -1.17 -6.02
N ILE A 97 -2.22 -0.98 -7.15
CA ILE A 97 -1.65 -0.41 -8.37
C ILE A 97 -2.42 0.90 -8.65
N PRO A 98 -1.92 2.05 -8.18
CA PRO A 98 -2.63 3.30 -8.38
C PRO A 98 -2.58 3.73 -9.84
N LYS A 99 -3.70 4.25 -10.32
CA LYS A 99 -3.80 5.00 -11.60
C LYS A 99 -3.60 6.49 -11.37
N GLU A 100 -3.96 6.95 -10.18
CA GLU A 100 -3.85 8.34 -9.75
C GLU A 100 -3.29 8.40 -8.32
N LEU A 101 -2.56 9.48 -8.02
CA LEU A 101 -1.92 9.71 -6.73
C LEU A 101 -2.11 11.17 -6.33
N VAL A 102 -2.59 11.40 -5.11
CA VAL A 102 -2.64 12.72 -4.47
C VAL A 102 -1.83 12.66 -3.19
N VAL A 103 -0.89 13.59 -3.02
CA VAL A 103 -0.15 13.76 -1.76
C VAL A 103 -0.92 14.77 -0.90
N LEU A 104 -1.40 14.33 0.26
CA LEU A 104 -2.20 15.13 1.19
C LEU A 104 -1.32 15.83 2.23
N GLN A 105 -0.23 15.19 2.64
CA GLN A 105 0.68 15.70 3.65
C GLN A 105 2.10 15.21 3.36
N THR A 106 3.06 16.11 3.54
CA THR A 106 4.49 15.83 3.33
C THR A 106 5.25 15.83 4.64
N GLU A 107 4.59 15.64 5.78
CA GLU A 107 5.27 15.47 7.07
C GLU A 107 5.85 14.06 7.15
N TRP A 108 7.04 13.93 7.72
CA TRP A 108 7.84 12.70 7.63
C TRP A 108 7.83 11.90 8.94
N MET A 109 6.75 11.99 9.71
CA MET A 109 6.58 11.22 10.94
C MET A 109 5.69 10.01 10.67
N THR A 110 6.15 8.81 11.05
CA THR A 110 5.32 7.60 11.00
C THR A 110 4.12 7.76 11.92
N ILE A 111 2.92 7.48 11.40
CA ILE A 111 1.67 7.54 12.15
C ILE A 111 1.32 6.12 12.59
N GLY A 112 1.08 5.95 13.89
CA GLY A 112 0.71 4.68 14.50
C GLY A 112 1.90 3.71 14.67
N ASN A 113 1.59 2.43 14.86
CA ASN A 113 2.57 1.36 15.00
C ASN A 113 2.21 0.20 14.06
N PRO A 114 2.36 0.40 12.74
CA PRO A 114 1.91 -0.55 11.75
C PRO A 114 2.70 -1.86 11.79
N LYS A 115 1.99 -2.97 11.60
CA LYS A 115 2.53 -4.33 11.54
C LYS A 115 2.10 -5.06 10.27
N LEU A 116 2.71 -6.18 9.94
CA LEU A 116 2.24 -6.98 8.82
C LEU A 116 0.83 -7.51 9.13
N TYR A 117 -0.12 -7.34 8.21
CA TYR A 117 -1.41 -8.01 8.34
C TYR A 117 -1.25 -9.51 8.05
N GLN A 118 -1.80 -10.35 8.93
CA GLN A 118 -1.87 -11.79 8.77
C GLN A 118 -3.35 -12.19 8.77
N PRO A 119 -3.93 -12.57 7.62
CA PRO A 119 -5.31 -13.01 7.57
C PRO A 119 -5.50 -14.30 8.37
N ALA A 120 -6.53 -14.36 9.20
CA ALA A 120 -6.80 -15.51 10.07
C ALA A 120 -7.02 -16.82 9.27
N HIS A 121 -7.53 -16.73 8.04
CA HIS A 121 -7.74 -17.90 7.16
C HIS A 121 -6.43 -18.52 6.63
N TRP A 122 -5.27 -17.94 6.92
CA TRP A 122 -3.96 -18.50 6.60
C TRP A 122 -3.31 -19.21 7.81
N GLU A 123 -3.96 -19.25 8.97
CA GLU A 123 -3.59 -20.19 10.03
C GLU A 123 -4.05 -21.61 9.64
N GLY A 124 -3.26 -22.27 8.78
CA GLY A 124 -3.63 -23.61 8.30
C GLY A 124 -2.70 -24.28 7.29
N ASN A 125 -1.43 -23.85 7.14
CA ASN A 125 -0.44 -24.56 6.32
C ASN A 125 0.99 -24.32 6.84
N HIS A 126 1.22 -24.61 8.12
CA HIS A 126 2.56 -24.63 8.74
C HIS A 126 3.01 -26.07 9.04
N GLU A 127 3.01 -26.96 8.03
CA GLU A 127 3.69 -28.27 8.14
C GLU A 127 4.85 -28.48 7.16
N GLU A 128 5.13 -27.57 6.23
CA GLU A 128 6.25 -27.76 5.30
C GLU A 128 7.20 -26.58 5.25
N LEU A 129 7.82 -26.19 6.37
CA LEU A 129 9.08 -25.44 6.34
C LEU A 129 9.91 -25.73 7.60
N ASN A 130 10.28 -27.01 7.80
CA ASN A 130 11.44 -27.37 8.60
C ASN A 130 12.45 -28.01 7.63
N PRO A 131 13.40 -27.25 7.06
CA PRO A 131 14.53 -27.88 6.39
C PRO A 131 15.37 -28.59 7.46
N GLN A 132 15.51 -29.91 7.34
CA GLN A 132 16.60 -30.64 7.98
C GLN A 132 17.94 -30.20 7.38
#